data_AF-A0A828SYI9-F1
#
_entry.id   AF-A0A828SYI9-F1
#
_cell.length_a   1.000
_cell.length_b   1.000
_cell.length_c   1.000
_cell.angle_alpha   90.00
_cell.angle_beta   90.00
_cell.angle_gamma   90.00
#
_symmetry.space_group_name_H-M   'P 1'
#
loop_
_entity.id
_entity.type
_entity.pdbx_description
1 polymer ?
#
loop_
_entity_poly.entity_id
_entity_poly.type
_entity_poly.pdbx_seq_one_letter_code
_entity_poly.pdbx_strand_id
1 'polypeptide(L)'
;MQDWACSFNYTTNMARPAGKISFAAGIVITIVCLLWVCVLMFRIDFTPIKVSVGSDKIEITSGYSDMEIDIDEVQSAELLPKLPNDEYKRVNGSDDGQKKIGKFRGKKTGKCRMYIYVECTPILQINTSDEIIFINSKEKGAAEKWYEKIVQ
;
A
#
# COMPACT_ATOMS: atom_id res chain seq x y z
N MET A 1 47.31 16.77 4.80
CA MET A 1 46.02 16.97 5.48
C MET A 1 45.22 15.68 5.30
N GLN A 2 45.26 14.81 6.31
CA GLN A 2 44.23 13.87 6.77
C GLN A 2 43.20 13.28 5.75
N ASP A 3 43.54 12.17 5.07
CA ASP A 3 42.61 11.41 4.19
C ASP A 3 41.81 10.31 4.91
N TRP A 4 42.03 10.08 6.22
CA TRP A 4 41.38 8.97 6.94
C TRP A 4 39.90 9.22 7.28
N ALA A 5 39.40 10.45 7.13
CA ALA A 5 38.01 10.80 7.47
C ALA A 5 37.01 10.58 6.32
N CYS A 6 37.46 10.26 5.10
CA CYS A 6 36.58 10.04 3.94
C CYS A 6 37.06 8.85 3.09
N SER A 7 36.53 7.65 3.37
CA SER A 7 36.72 6.46 2.53
C SER A 7 35.95 6.50 1.20
N PHE A 8 35.30 7.63 0.89
CA PHE A 8 34.50 7.88 -0.33
C PHE A 8 35.15 8.92 -1.26
N ASN A 9 36.48 8.96 -1.36
CA ASN A 9 37.14 9.77 -2.38
C ASN A 9 37.23 9.01 -3.72
N TYR A 10 36.14 8.98 -4.47
CA TYR A 10 36.13 8.53 -5.86
C TYR A 10 36.32 9.74 -6.79
N THR A 11 37.46 9.79 -7.49
CA THR A 11 37.71 10.80 -8.54
C THR A 11 37.61 10.15 -9.91
N THR A 12 36.68 10.61 -10.74
CA THR A 12 36.51 10.12 -12.12
C THR A 12 37.31 11.03 -13.05
N ASN A 13 38.39 10.51 -13.64
CA ASN A 13 39.19 11.28 -14.60
C ASN A 13 38.42 11.47 -15.92
N MET A 14 37.84 12.66 -16.10
CA MET A 14 37.03 13.02 -17.28
C MET A 14 37.86 13.34 -18.54
N ALA A 15 39.19 13.42 -18.44
CA ALA A 15 40.06 13.56 -19.59
C ALA A 15 40.19 12.26 -20.40
N ARG A 16 39.90 11.10 -19.79
CA ARG A 16 39.91 9.81 -20.46
C ARG A 16 38.53 9.45 -21.01
N PRO A 17 38.44 8.82 -22.21
CA PRO A 17 37.17 8.41 -22.81
C PRO A 17 36.36 7.48 -21.90
N ALA A 18 37.03 6.60 -21.15
CA ALA A 18 36.38 5.70 -20.18
C ALA A 18 35.62 6.47 -19.07
N GLY A 19 36.17 7.58 -18.57
CA GLY A 19 35.51 8.41 -17.56
C GLY A 19 34.22 9.06 -18.08
N LYS A 20 34.25 9.52 -19.35
CA LYS A 20 33.08 10.10 -20.03
C LYS A 20 31.98 9.06 -20.26
N ILE A 21 32.36 7.84 -20.67
CA ILE A 21 31.42 6.73 -20.89
C ILE A 21 30.75 6.33 -19.57
N SER A 22 31.53 6.19 -18.49
CA SER A 22 30.98 5.85 -17.17
C SER A 22 29.98 6.90 -16.67
N PHE A 23 30.28 8.19 -16.87
CA PHE A 23 29.37 9.27 -16.48
C PHE A 23 28.08 9.25 -17.30
N ALA A 24 28.18 9.11 -18.63
CA ALA A 24 27.02 9.00 -19.51
C ALA A 24 26.15 7.79 -19.16
N ALA A 25 26.76 6.63 -18.90
CA ALA A 25 26.04 5.43 -18.45
C ALA A 25 25.34 5.66 -17.11
N GLY A 26 25.99 6.32 -16.14
CA GLY A 26 25.39 6.68 -14.86
C GLY A 26 24.17 7.58 -15.00
N ILE A 27 24.22 8.57 -15.89
CA ILE A 27 23.06 9.43 -16.22
C ILE A 27 21.92 8.60 -16.79
N VAL A 28 22.20 7.74 -17.78
CA VAL A 28 21.17 6.91 -18.41
C VAL A 28 20.51 5.99 -17.38
N ILE A 29 21.29 5.32 -16.54
CA ILE A 29 20.78 4.46 -15.46
C ILE A 29 19.90 5.28 -14.51
N THR A 30 20.35 6.47 -14.12
CA THR A 30 19.59 7.35 -13.21
C THR A 30 18.25 7.75 -13.83
N ILE A 31 18.22 8.12 -15.12
CA ILE A 31 16.99 8.45 -15.84
C ILE A 31 16.03 7.26 -15.89
N VAL A 32 16.53 6.07 -16.23
CA VAL A 32 15.72 4.85 -16.27
C VAL A 32 15.15 4.51 -14.89
N CYS A 33 15.97 4.61 -13.83
CA CYS A 33 15.52 4.41 -12.46
C CYS A 33 14.44 5.40 -12.04
N LEU A 34 14.59 6.68 -12.40
CA LEU A 34 13.58 7.71 -12.10
C LEU A 34 12.26 7.44 -12.84
N LEU A 35 12.33 7.09 -14.14
CA LEU A 35 11.14 6.71 -14.91
C LEU A 35 10.43 5.48 -14.31
N TRP A 36 11.20 4.47 -13.89
CA TRP A 36 10.67 3.30 -13.21
C TRP A 36 9.95 3.64 -11.90
N VAL A 37 10.57 4.48 -11.05
CA VAL A 37 9.95 4.94 -9.80
C VAL A 37 8.66 5.73 -10.09
N CYS A 38 8.65 6.60 -11.11
CA CYS A 38 7.44 7.31 -11.52
C CYS A 38 6.31 6.34 -11.88
N VAL A 39 6.59 5.29 -12.67
CA VAL A 39 5.59 4.26 -13.02
C VAL A 39 5.05 3.55 -11.77
N LEU A 40 5.90 3.25 -10.79
CA LEU A 40 5.46 2.66 -9.52
C LEU A 40 4.56 3.61 -8.72
N MET A 41 4.88 4.91 -8.68
CA MET A 41 4.02 5.91 -8.02
C MET A 41 2.65 5.99 -8.71
N PHE A 42 2.62 6.05 -10.05
CA PHE A 42 1.36 6.03 -10.80
C PHE A 42 0.52 4.78 -10.49
N ARG A 43 1.14 3.61 -10.36
CA ARG A 43 0.41 2.38 -10.00
C ARG A 43 -0.23 2.50 -8.61
N ILE A 44 0.50 3.01 -7.61
CA ILE A 44 -0.01 3.15 -6.24
C ILE A 44 -1.19 4.14 -6.20
N ASP A 45 -1.12 5.23 -6.95
CA ASP A 45 -2.12 6.29 -6.90
C ASP A 45 -3.39 5.93 -7.67
N PHE A 46 -3.25 5.38 -8.88
CA PHE A 46 -4.36 5.21 -9.83
C PHE A 46 -4.98 3.80 -9.87
N THR A 47 -4.37 2.79 -9.23
CA THR A 47 -5.02 1.47 -9.14
C THR A 47 -6.13 1.50 -8.08
N PRO A 48 -7.40 1.26 -8.45
CA PRO A 48 -8.49 1.24 -7.50
C PRO A 48 -8.42 -0.01 -6.61
N ILE A 49 -8.99 0.08 -5.41
CA ILE A 49 -9.21 -1.08 -4.55
C ILE A 49 -10.29 -1.96 -5.19
N LYS A 50 -9.97 -3.25 -5.42
CA LYS A 50 -10.90 -4.24 -5.93
C LYS A 50 -11.02 -5.37 -4.93
N VAL A 51 -12.24 -5.85 -4.71
CA VAL A 51 -12.51 -7.00 -3.84
C VAL A 51 -13.27 -8.03 -4.64
N SER A 52 -12.76 -9.26 -4.64
CA SER A 52 -13.43 -10.43 -5.16
C SER A 52 -13.74 -11.37 -4.00
N VAL A 53 -15.02 -11.63 -3.77
CA VAL A 53 -15.48 -12.60 -2.77
C VAL A 53 -15.81 -13.89 -3.53
N GLY A 54 -14.95 -14.89 -3.40
CA GLY A 54 -15.14 -16.24 -3.93
C GLY A 54 -15.85 -17.17 -2.96
N SER A 55 -15.85 -18.47 -3.24
CA SER A 55 -16.45 -19.50 -2.35
C SER A 55 -15.55 -19.93 -1.20
N ASP A 56 -14.24 -19.77 -1.36
CA ASP A 56 -13.21 -20.23 -0.41
C ASP A 56 -12.37 -19.07 0.12
N LYS A 57 -12.22 -18.00 -0.67
CA LYS A 57 -11.31 -16.89 -0.39
C LYS A 57 -11.90 -15.52 -0.73
N ILE A 58 -11.43 -14.51 0.01
CA ILE A 58 -11.63 -13.09 -0.26
C ILE A 58 -10.31 -12.52 -0.77
N GLU A 59 -10.31 -12.03 -2.01
CA GLU A 59 -9.15 -11.41 -2.63
C GLU A 59 -9.32 -9.89 -2.65
N ILE A 60 -8.34 -9.18 -2.12
CA ILE A 60 -8.28 -7.72 -2.10
C ILE A 60 -7.06 -7.30 -2.93
N THR A 61 -7.32 -6.67 -4.07
CA THR A 61 -6.27 -6.11 -4.94
C THR A 61 -6.18 -4.60 -4.74
N SER A 62 -4.96 -4.08 -4.63
CA SER A 62 -4.75 -2.63 -4.52
C SER A 62 -3.49 -2.17 -5.27
N GLY A 63 -3.32 -0.86 -5.41
CA GLY A 63 -2.11 -0.29 -6.02
C GLY A 63 -0.82 -0.54 -5.24
N TYR A 64 -0.92 -0.94 -3.97
CA TYR A 64 0.23 -1.09 -3.08
C TYR A 64 0.50 -2.54 -2.69
N SER A 65 -0.52 -3.25 -2.17
CA SER A 65 -0.37 -4.62 -1.72
C SER A 65 -1.67 -5.40 -1.91
N ASP A 66 -1.54 -6.58 -2.49
CA ASP A 66 -2.63 -7.53 -2.60
C ASP A 66 -2.70 -8.38 -1.33
N MET A 67 -3.88 -8.92 -1.07
CA MET A 67 -4.17 -9.76 0.08
C MET A 67 -5.21 -10.80 -0.27
N GLU A 68 -5.04 -11.99 0.28
CA GLU A 68 -6.02 -13.07 0.27
C GLU A 68 -6.35 -13.42 1.71
N ILE A 69 -7.62 -13.70 1.97
CA ILE A 69 -8.14 -14.14 3.26
C ILE A 69 -8.95 -15.39 2.99
N ASP A 70 -8.65 -16.49 3.68
CA ASP A 70 -9.49 -17.68 3.61
C ASP A 70 -10.78 -17.42 4.39
N ILE A 71 -11.92 -17.82 3.82
CA ILE A 71 -13.24 -17.55 4.43
C ILE A 71 -13.36 -18.20 5.81
N ASP A 72 -12.71 -19.34 6.03
CA ASP A 72 -12.64 -20.03 7.32
C ASP A 72 -11.93 -19.21 8.42
N GLU A 73 -11.07 -18.26 8.06
CA GLU A 73 -10.38 -17.37 9.00
C GLU A 73 -11.23 -16.17 9.41
N VAL A 74 -12.35 -15.91 8.72
CA VAL A 74 -13.25 -14.79 9.00
C VAL A 74 -14.08 -15.12 10.23
N GLN A 75 -13.85 -14.38 11.33
CA GLN A 75 -14.59 -14.53 12.58
C GLN A 75 -15.89 -13.73 12.58
N SER A 76 -15.85 -12.53 12.02
CA SER A 76 -17.05 -11.70 11.84
C SER A 76 -16.84 -10.62 10.78
N ALA A 77 -17.94 -10.13 10.23
CA ALA A 77 -17.97 -8.96 9.37
C ALA A 77 -19.04 -7.98 9.86
N GLU A 78 -18.80 -6.67 9.71
CA GLU A 78 -19.76 -5.62 10.06
C GLU A 78 -19.63 -4.42 9.12
N LEU A 79 -20.76 -3.79 8.79
CA LEU A 79 -20.78 -2.50 8.09
C LEU A 79 -20.82 -1.35 9.09
N LEU A 80 -19.74 -0.58 9.12
CA LEU A 80 -19.62 0.61 9.94
C LEU A 80 -19.97 1.88 9.15
N PRO A 81 -20.67 2.85 9.76
CA PRO A 81 -20.96 4.13 9.11
C PRO A 81 -19.70 5.00 8.92
N LYS A 82 -18.63 4.74 9.69
CA LYS A 82 -17.35 5.45 9.61
C LYS A 82 -16.23 4.61 10.25
N LEU A 83 -14.99 4.98 9.95
CA LEU A 83 -13.82 4.33 10.55
C LEU A 83 -13.85 4.57 12.07
N PRO A 84 -13.61 3.55 12.92
CA PRO A 84 -13.62 3.71 14.36
C PRO A 84 -12.63 4.80 14.79
N ASN A 85 -13.05 5.67 15.72
CA ASN A 85 -12.21 6.77 16.19
C ASN A 85 -11.05 6.22 17.03
N ASP A 86 -9.88 6.13 16.41
CA ASP A 86 -8.63 5.66 16.99
C ASP A 86 -7.42 6.38 16.38
N GLU A 87 -6.30 6.35 17.08
CA GLU A 87 -5.02 6.87 16.60
C GLU A 87 -4.32 5.77 15.79
N TYR A 88 -4.54 5.76 14.47
CA TYR A 88 -3.91 4.81 13.56
C TYR A 88 -2.54 5.30 13.09
N LYS A 89 -1.51 4.51 13.39
CA LYS A 89 -0.14 4.74 12.87
C LYS A 89 0.14 3.79 11.72
N ARG A 90 0.58 4.34 10.59
CA ARG A 90 1.04 3.56 9.44
C ARG A 90 2.27 2.75 9.83
N VAL A 91 2.22 1.43 9.61
CA VAL A 91 3.37 0.53 9.79
C VAL A 91 4.03 0.28 8.44
N ASN A 92 3.24 -0.01 7.41
CA ASN A 92 3.71 -0.15 6.04
C ASN A 92 2.55 0.12 5.07
N GLY A 93 2.75 0.85 3.99
CA GLY A 93 1.64 1.25 3.12
C GLY A 93 1.71 2.67 2.60
N SER A 94 0.58 3.16 2.10
CA SER A 94 0.37 4.55 1.72
C SER A 94 -0.73 5.19 2.58
N ASP A 95 -0.51 6.46 2.93
CA ASP A 95 -1.49 7.33 3.58
C ASP A 95 -1.32 8.73 2.97
N ASP A 96 -2.12 9.03 1.94
CA ASP A 96 -2.06 10.28 1.18
C ASP A 96 -3.12 11.30 1.62
N GLY A 97 -3.84 11.02 2.72
CA GLY A 97 -4.94 11.83 3.25
C GLY A 97 -6.29 11.57 2.59
N GLN A 98 -6.34 11.15 1.32
CA GLN A 98 -7.57 10.73 0.65
C GLN A 98 -7.79 9.22 0.74
N LYS A 99 -6.70 8.47 0.88
CA LYS A 99 -6.64 7.02 0.78
C LYS A 99 -5.63 6.47 1.78
N LYS A 100 -6.02 5.39 2.46
CA LYS A 100 -5.18 4.61 3.38
C LYS A 100 -5.12 3.17 2.89
N ILE A 101 -3.94 2.72 2.49
CA ILE A 101 -3.71 1.35 1.99
C ILE A 101 -2.53 0.73 2.70
N GLY A 102 -2.71 -0.46 3.26
CA GLY A 102 -1.63 -1.27 3.83
C GLY A 102 -1.83 -1.56 5.32
N LYS A 103 -0.72 -1.81 6.01
CA LYS A 103 -0.66 -2.20 7.43
C LYS A 103 -0.60 -0.97 8.34
N PHE A 104 -1.51 -0.93 9.29
CA PHE A 104 -1.64 0.10 10.31
C PHE A 104 -1.68 -0.52 11.71
N ARG A 105 -1.49 0.32 12.72
CA ARG A 105 -1.69 -0.04 14.11
C ARG A 105 -2.49 1.04 14.81
N GLY A 106 -3.72 0.72 15.18
CA GLY A 106 -4.55 1.54 16.05
C GLY A 106 -4.10 1.42 17.50
N LYS A 107 -4.21 2.51 18.27
CA LYS A 107 -3.90 2.53 19.70
C LYS A 107 -4.87 1.65 20.50
N LYS A 108 -6.15 1.63 20.11
CA LYS A 108 -7.20 0.78 20.69
C LYS A 108 -7.44 -0.48 19.86
N THR A 109 -7.50 -0.33 18.53
CA THR A 109 -7.81 -1.41 17.59
C THR A 109 -6.69 -2.44 17.47
N GLY A 110 -5.44 -2.05 17.77
CA GLY A 110 -4.29 -2.94 17.59
C GLY A 110 -3.87 -3.07 16.12
N LYS A 111 -3.37 -4.24 15.73
CA LYS A 111 -2.94 -4.50 14.35
C LYS A 111 -4.15 -4.48 13.43
N CYS A 112 -4.08 -3.69 12.37
CA CYS A 112 -5.13 -3.64 11.37
C CYS A 112 -4.57 -3.40 9.98
N ARG A 113 -5.34 -3.82 8.99
CA ARG A 113 -5.09 -3.51 7.60
C ARG A 113 -6.18 -2.61 7.07
N MET A 114 -5.78 -1.63 6.26
CA MET A 114 -6.70 -0.64 5.70
C MET A 114 -6.64 -0.67 4.19
N TYR A 115 -7.82 -0.56 3.60
CA TYR A 115 -8.10 -0.34 2.19
C TYR A 115 -9.24 0.70 2.12
N ILE A 116 -8.94 1.91 2.56
CA ILE A 116 -9.94 2.96 2.86
C ILE A 116 -9.75 4.16 1.96
N TYR A 117 -10.81 4.57 1.29
CA TYR A 117 -11.03 5.93 0.81
C TYR A 117 -11.68 6.75 1.93
N VAL A 118 -11.00 7.79 2.41
CA VAL A 118 -11.34 8.50 3.68
C VAL A 118 -12.73 9.14 3.64
N GLU A 119 -13.17 9.63 2.49
CA GLU A 119 -14.48 10.29 2.32
C GLU A 119 -15.60 9.31 1.88
N CYS A 120 -15.34 8.00 1.87
CA CYS A 120 -16.30 7.00 1.42
C CYS A 120 -16.85 6.17 2.59
N THR A 121 -18.16 5.90 2.52
CA THR A 121 -18.91 5.10 3.48
C THR A 121 -19.90 4.21 2.72
N PRO A 122 -20.34 3.08 3.30
CA PRO A 122 -19.93 2.52 4.59
C PRO A 122 -18.53 1.86 4.52
N ILE A 123 -18.00 1.51 5.69
CA ILE A 123 -16.74 0.77 5.85
C ILE A 123 -17.07 -0.65 6.29
N LEU A 124 -16.67 -1.62 5.49
CA LEU A 124 -16.72 -3.01 5.86
C LEU A 124 -15.52 -3.32 6.78
N GLN A 125 -15.82 -3.72 8.01
CA GLN A 125 -14.87 -4.31 8.94
C GLN A 125 -14.96 -5.83 8.84
N ILE A 126 -13.82 -6.48 8.62
CA ILE A 126 -13.68 -7.94 8.66
C ILE A 126 -12.70 -8.26 9.78
N ASN A 127 -13.13 -9.05 10.76
CA ASN A 127 -12.27 -9.55 11.81
C ASN A 127 -11.78 -10.94 11.42
N THR A 128 -10.47 -11.12 11.32
CA THR A 128 -9.86 -12.44 11.16
C THR A 128 -9.18 -12.87 12.46
N SER A 129 -8.58 -14.06 12.50
CA SER A 129 -7.76 -14.51 13.63
C SER A 129 -6.57 -13.61 13.95
N ASP A 130 -6.05 -12.91 12.94
CA ASP A 130 -4.73 -12.27 12.98
C ASP A 130 -4.80 -10.74 13.05
N GLU A 131 -5.66 -10.13 12.24
CA GLU A 131 -5.80 -8.68 12.14
C GLU A 131 -7.21 -8.24 11.77
N ILE A 132 -7.54 -6.98 12.10
CA ILE A 132 -8.80 -6.36 11.68
C ILE A 132 -8.58 -5.69 10.34
N ILE A 133 -9.47 -5.94 9.38
CA ILE A 133 -9.39 -5.42 8.03
C ILE A 133 -10.52 -4.41 7.83
N PHE A 134 -10.16 -3.18 7.50
CA PHE A 134 -11.11 -2.13 7.14
C PHE A 134 -11.05 -1.87 5.65
N ILE A 135 -12.18 -2.01 4.96
CA ILE A 135 -12.26 -1.82 3.51
C ILE A 135 -13.52 -1.07 3.09
N ASN A 136 -13.39 -0.20 2.10
CA ASN A 136 -14.53 0.44 1.44
C ASN A 136 -14.28 0.63 -0.06
N SER A 137 -15.22 1.27 -0.75
CA SER A 137 -15.14 1.56 -2.17
C SER A 137 -15.61 2.98 -2.47
N LYS A 138 -15.15 3.52 -3.61
CA LYS A 138 -15.75 4.71 -4.24
C LYS A 138 -17.10 4.41 -4.89
N GLU A 139 -17.35 3.15 -5.25
CA GLU A 139 -18.63 2.71 -5.80
C GLU A 139 -19.65 2.53 -4.68
N LYS A 140 -20.78 3.24 -4.77
CA LYS A 140 -21.88 3.13 -3.81
C LYS A 140 -22.45 1.70 -3.82
N GLY A 141 -22.70 1.14 -2.65
CA GLY A 141 -23.27 -0.21 -2.53
C GLY A 141 -22.25 -1.34 -2.65
N ALA A 142 -20.98 -1.06 -3.00
CA ALA A 142 -19.99 -2.12 -3.19
C ALA A 142 -19.59 -2.79 -1.87
N ALA A 143 -19.39 -2.02 -0.80
CA ALA A 143 -19.06 -2.56 0.52
C ALA A 143 -20.19 -3.43 1.07
N GLU A 144 -21.44 -3.01 0.84
CA GLU A 144 -22.65 -3.73 1.22
C GLU A 144 -22.79 -5.04 0.44
N LYS A 145 -22.56 -5.03 -0.88
CA LYS A 145 -22.53 -6.25 -1.70
C LYS A 145 -21.46 -7.24 -1.24
N TRP A 146 -20.28 -6.76 -0.83
CA TRP A 146 -19.23 -7.64 -0.29
C TRP A 146 -19.64 -8.23 1.04
N TYR A 147 -20.22 -7.41 1.93
CA TYR A 147 -20.74 -7.87 3.21
C TYR A 147 -21.80 -8.96 3.05
N GLU A 148 -22.79 -8.76 2.17
CA GLU A 148 -23.84 -9.75 1.89
C GLU A 148 -23.25 -11.09 1.43
N LYS A 149 -22.21 -11.06 0.58
CA LYS A 149 -21.54 -12.28 0.11
C LYS A 149 -20.70 -13.00 1.17
N ILE A 150 -20.17 -12.26 2.16
CA ILE A 150 -19.33 -12.83 3.22
C ILE A 150 -20.19 -13.50 4.30
N VAL A 151 -21.38 -12.95 4.56
CA VAL A 151 -22.28 -13.43 5.63
C VAL A 151 -23.25 -14.52 5.13
N GLN A 152 -23.31 -14.75 3.82
CA GLN A 152 -24.13 -15.78 3.19
C GLN A 152 -23.54 -17.19 3.35
#